data_AF-A0A1V6F410-F1
#
_entry.id   AF-A0A1V6F410-F1
#
_cell.length_a   1.000
_cell.length_b   1.000
_cell.length_c   1.000
_cell.angle_alpha   90.00
_cell.angle_beta   90.00
_cell.angle_gamma   90.00
#
_symmetry.space_group_name_H-M   'P 1'
#
loop_
_entity.id
_entity.type
_entity.pdbx_description
1 polymer ?
#
loop_
_entity_poly.entity_id
_entity_poly.type
_entity_poly.pdbx_seq_one_letter_code
_entity_poly.pdbx_strand_id
1 'polypeptide(L)'
;MQVILLSRLSRRLDAVVAKMQKMEERVEAIYARTEEVMAMIGHLTKGGKSHALAHDPKPSRPFADYIKSRERAPEILAQLHEWIDNNRKSKALIYLKAATEARVLEQPPYPAAAAEFPGSLGSESLYYAYLGEPDSFTEKAQEKIAEAMKVLNKIAHD
;
A
#
# COMPACT_ATOMS: atom_id res chain seq x y z
N MET A 1 19.14 30.10 25.66
CA MET A 1 18.37 29.02 26.34
C MET A 1 17.38 28.29 25.42
N GLN A 2 16.67 28.97 24.51
CA GLN A 2 15.69 28.34 23.59
C GLN A 2 16.29 27.30 22.61
N VAL A 3 17.51 27.51 22.10
CA VAL A 3 18.15 26.58 21.14
C VAL A 3 18.41 25.19 21.75
N ILE A 4 18.70 25.11 23.05
CA ILE A 4 18.97 23.84 23.74
C ILE A 4 17.68 23.02 23.94
N LEU A 5 16.56 23.71 24.17
CA LEU A 5 15.23 23.08 24.31
C LEU A 5 14.75 22.50 22.97
N LEU A 6 14.93 23.23 21.87
CA LEU A 6 14.62 22.77 20.51
C LEU A 6 15.45 21.54 20.13
N SER A 7 16.75 21.56 20.42
CA SER A 7 17.64 20.41 20.16
C SER A 7 17.26 19.16 20.96
N ARG A 8 16.77 19.33 22.21
CA ARG A 8 16.27 18.20 23.01
C ARG A 8 14.93 17.67 22.50
N LEU A 9 14.04 18.55 22.04
CA LEU A 9 12.76 18.18 21.45
C LEU A 9 12.94 17.41 20.13
N SER A 10 13.81 17.90 19.26
CA SER A 10 14.13 17.26 17.98
C SER A 10 14.68 15.83 18.18
N ARG A 11 15.63 15.65 19.11
CA ARG A 11 16.13 14.31 19.47
C ARG A 11 15.06 13.38 20.06
N ARG A 12 14.07 13.91 20.78
CA ARG A 12 12.95 13.10 21.31
C ARG A 12 11.99 12.70 20.20
N LEU A 13 11.75 13.57 19.22
CA LEU A 13 10.95 13.25 18.03
C LEU A 13 11.63 12.17 17.18
N ASP A 14 12.92 12.30 16.88
CA ASP A 14 13.68 11.28 16.15
C ASP A 14 13.63 9.92 16.85
N ALA A 15 13.75 9.91 18.19
CA ALA A 15 13.64 8.68 18.98
C ALA A 15 12.24 8.06 18.97
N VAL A 16 11.18 8.87 18.88
CA VAL A 16 9.81 8.39 18.74
C VAL A 16 9.57 7.83 17.33
N VAL A 17 10.04 8.52 16.29
CA VAL A 17 9.95 8.05 14.90
C VAL A 17 10.68 6.71 14.74
N ALA A 18 11.88 6.56 15.28
CA ALA A 18 12.63 5.30 15.24
C ALA A 18 11.91 4.16 15.99
N LYS A 19 11.21 4.48 17.09
CA LYS A 19 10.37 3.49 17.80
C LYS A 19 9.13 3.11 17.02
N MET A 20 8.48 4.07 16.34
CA MET A 20 7.34 3.79 15.47
C MET A 20 7.74 2.90 14.30
N GLN A 21 8.86 3.17 13.63
CA GLN A 21 9.39 2.30 12.56
C GLN A 21 9.66 0.87 13.05
N LYS A 22 10.29 0.70 14.22
CA LYS A 22 10.46 -0.64 14.82
C LYS A 22 9.14 -1.29 15.22
N MET A 23 8.14 -0.50 15.60
CA MET A 23 6.82 -1.02 15.95
C MET A 23 6.06 -1.47 14.70
N GLU A 24 6.14 -0.72 13.60
CA GLU A 24 5.65 -1.13 12.28
C GLU A 24 6.28 -2.46 11.85
N GLU A 25 7.60 -2.60 11.95
CA GLU A 25 8.31 -3.86 11.63
C GLU A 25 7.85 -5.05 12.51
N ARG A 26 7.60 -4.81 13.81
CA ARG A 26 7.13 -5.85 14.74
C ARG A 26 5.67 -6.24 14.49
N VAL A 27 4.82 -5.26 14.22
CA VAL A 27 3.42 -5.47 13.86
C VAL A 27 3.34 -6.26 12.55
N GLU A 28 4.19 -5.92 11.58
CA GLU A 28 4.31 -6.65 10.32
C GLU A 28 4.76 -8.11 10.52
N ALA A 29 5.73 -8.37 11.41
CA ALA A 29 6.15 -9.73 11.75
C ALA A 29 5.04 -10.54 12.44
N ILE A 30 4.18 -9.88 13.23
CA ILE A 30 3.00 -10.52 13.83
C ILE A 30 2.00 -10.87 12.74
N TYR A 31 1.74 -9.96 11.78
CA TYR A 31 0.81 -10.23 10.68
C TYR A 31 1.27 -11.38 9.78
N ALA A 32 2.55 -11.44 9.43
CA ALA A 32 3.10 -12.57 8.67
C ALA A 32 2.91 -13.91 9.42
N ARG A 33 3.16 -13.90 10.74
CA ARG A 33 2.97 -15.08 11.58
C ARG A 33 1.49 -15.47 11.73
N THR A 34 0.55 -14.52 11.74
CA THR A 34 -0.88 -14.83 11.78
C THR A 34 -1.40 -15.44 10.49
N GLU A 35 -0.88 -15.01 9.33
CA GLU A 35 -1.20 -15.64 8.04
C GLU A 35 -0.69 -17.09 7.98
N GLU A 36 0.53 -17.35 8.45
CA GLU A 36 1.06 -18.71 8.57
C GLU A 36 0.21 -19.60 9.49
N VAL A 37 -0.26 -19.05 10.62
CA VAL A 37 -1.13 -19.76 11.56
C VAL A 37 -2.52 -20.02 10.95
N MET A 38 -3.10 -19.07 10.22
CA MET A 38 -4.38 -19.27 9.52
C MET A 38 -4.28 -20.33 8.43
N ALA A 39 -3.19 -20.33 7.66
CA ALA A 39 -2.92 -21.38 6.68
C ALA A 39 -2.78 -22.76 7.35
N MET A 40 -2.09 -22.84 8.49
CA MET A 40 -1.95 -24.08 9.26
C MET A 40 -3.29 -24.57 9.85
N ILE A 41 -4.14 -23.67 10.36
CA ILE A 41 -5.48 -23.98 10.84
C ILE A 41 -6.37 -24.47 9.68
N GLY A 42 -6.26 -23.87 8.50
CA GLY A 42 -6.93 -24.33 7.27
C GLY A 42 -6.57 -25.76 6.88
N HIS A 43 -5.33 -26.20 7.15
CA HIS A 43 -4.92 -27.58 6.95
C HIS A 43 -5.46 -28.56 8.00
N LEU A 44 -5.58 -28.13 9.26
CA LEU A 44 -6.07 -28.97 10.38
C LEU A 44 -7.59 -29.16 10.40
N THR A 45 -8.34 -28.29 9.72
CA THR A 45 -9.82 -28.30 9.71
C THR A 45 -10.43 -29.11 8.56
N LYS A 46 -9.63 -29.78 7.72
CA LYS A 46 -10.07 -30.68 6.62
C LYS A 46 -10.78 -31.98 7.07
N GLY A 47 -11.36 -32.02 8.27
CA GLY A 47 -12.13 -33.15 8.80
C GLY A 47 -13.54 -32.82 9.28
N GLY A 48 -14.00 -31.58 9.18
CA GLY A 48 -15.32 -31.18 9.69
C GLY A 48 -16.00 -30.19 8.79
N LYS A 49 -17.12 -30.60 8.19
CA LYS A 49 -18.04 -29.77 7.39
C LYS A 49 -18.16 -28.38 8.00
N SER A 50 -17.57 -27.38 7.35
CA SER A 50 -17.77 -25.98 7.67
C SER A 50 -18.00 -25.26 6.35
N HIS A 51 -19.20 -24.69 6.21
CA HIS A 51 -19.51 -23.67 5.22
C HIS A 51 -18.66 -22.43 5.54
N ALA A 52 -17.36 -22.48 5.24
CA ALA A 52 -16.53 -21.31 5.16
C ALA A 52 -16.56 -20.86 3.70
N LEU A 53 -17.11 -19.67 3.51
CA LEU A 53 -17.24 -18.95 2.26
C LEU A 53 -15.94 -19.06 1.46
N ALA A 54 -15.97 -19.84 0.39
CA ALA A 54 -15.04 -19.70 -0.71
C ALA A 54 -15.32 -18.36 -1.39
N HIS A 55 -14.89 -17.26 -0.78
CA HIS A 55 -14.55 -16.08 -1.55
C HIS A 55 -13.19 -16.38 -2.17
N ASP A 56 -13.19 -17.10 -3.29
CA ASP A 56 -12.21 -16.80 -4.33
C ASP A 56 -12.53 -15.36 -4.76
N PRO A 57 -11.71 -14.35 -4.46
CA PRO A 57 -11.88 -13.08 -5.13
C PRO A 57 -11.26 -13.30 -6.51
N LYS A 58 -12.01 -13.93 -7.42
CA LYS A 58 -11.77 -13.69 -8.84
C LYS A 58 -11.76 -12.17 -8.98
N PRO A 59 -10.65 -11.53 -9.39
CA PRO A 59 -10.69 -10.10 -9.65
C PRO A 59 -11.78 -9.88 -10.67
N SER A 60 -12.87 -9.25 -10.25
CA SER A 60 -14.06 -9.03 -11.08
C SER A 60 -13.69 -8.27 -12.36
N ARG A 61 -12.57 -7.53 -12.32
CA ARG A 61 -11.96 -6.80 -13.43
C ARG A 61 -10.41 -6.78 -13.27
N PRO A 62 -9.64 -6.82 -14.37
CA PRO A 62 -8.20 -6.57 -14.36
C PRO A 62 -7.84 -5.19 -13.79
N PHE A 63 -6.62 -5.02 -13.28
CA PHE A 63 -6.17 -3.74 -12.69
C PHE A 63 -6.30 -2.56 -13.67
N ALA A 64 -5.96 -2.78 -14.95
CA ALA A 64 -6.04 -1.74 -15.99
C ALA A 64 -7.45 -1.13 -16.15
N ASP A 65 -8.51 -1.89 -15.85
CA ASP A 65 -9.89 -1.40 -15.95
C ASP A 65 -10.24 -0.34 -14.89
N TYR A 66 -9.43 -0.23 -13.83
CA TYR A 66 -9.57 0.79 -12.81
C TYR A 66 -8.90 2.11 -13.20
N ILE A 67 -8.12 2.15 -14.29
CA ILE A 67 -7.52 3.39 -14.80
C ILE A 67 -8.58 4.16 -15.59
N LYS A 68 -8.86 5.39 -15.17
CA LYS A 68 -9.93 6.22 -15.78
C LYS A 68 -9.59 6.64 -17.20
N SER A 69 -8.35 7.06 -17.42
CA SER A 69 -7.86 7.46 -18.75
C SER A 69 -7.48 6.24 -19.56
N ARG A 70 -8.46 5.54 -20.14
CA ARG A 70 -8.25 4.28 -20.90
C ARG A 70 -7.20 4.40 -22.02
N GLU A 71 -7.16 5.55 -22.69
CA GLU A 71 -6.21 5.81 -23.79
C GLU A 71 -4.76 5.90 -23.29
N ARG A 72 -4.57 6.41 -22.07
CA ARG A 72 -3.28 6.54 -21.40
C ARG A 72 -2.99 5.40 -20.42
N ALA A 73 -3.89 4.42 -20.29
CA ALA A 73 -3.77 3.33 -19.34
C ALA A 73 -2.46 2.53 -19.48
N PRO A 74 -1.96 2.22 -20.70
CA PRO A 74 -0.67 1.56 -20.84
C PRO A 74 0.50 2.38 -20.28
N GLU A 75 0.50 3.69 -20.51
CA GLU A 75 1.57 4.59 -20.04
C GLU A 75 1.52 4.77 -18.51
N ILE A 76 0.32 4.94 -17.96
CA ILE A 76 0.10 5.02 -16.51
C ILE A 76 0.52 3.71 -15.83
N LEU A 77 0.14 2.57 -16.41
CA LEU A 77 0.48 1.25 -15.87
C LEU A 77 1.99 1.01 -15.92
N ALA A 78 2.65 1.34 -17.03
CA ALA A 78 4.10 1.25 -17.15
C ALA A 78 4.81 2.11 -16.10
N GLN A 79 4.34 3.34 -15.88
CA GLN A 79 4.89 4.23 -14.86
C GLN A 79 4.71 3.68 -13.45
N LEU A 80 3.55 3.08 -13.16
CA LEU A 80 3.28 2.44 -11.87
C LEU A 80 4.18 1.23 -11.66
N HIS A 81 4.39 0.38 -12.66
CA HIS A 81 5.34 -0.75 -12.57
C HIS A 81 6.76 -0.28 -12.31
N GLU A 82 7.24 0.74 -13.04
CA GLU A 82 8.59 1.30 -12.82
C GLU A 82 8.81 1.72 -11.36
N TRP A 83 7.81 2.34 -10.75
CA TRP A 83 7.88 2.78 -9.37
C TRP A 83 7.66 1.63 -8.37
N ILE A 84 6.68 0.77 -8.60
CA ILE A 84 6.25 -0.24 -7.65
C ILE A 84 7.20 -1.44 -7.63
N ASP A 85 7.76 -1.87 -8.76
CA ASP A 85 8.64 -3.04 -8.81
C ASP A 85 9.94 -2.85 -8.02
N ASN A 86 10.40 -1.60 -7.94
CA ASN A 86 11.57 -1.21 -7.16
C ASN A 86 11.27 -0.93 -5.69
N ASN A 87 10.00 -0.96 -5.29
CA ASN A 87 9.54 -0.65 -3.95
C ASN A 87 8.74 -1.82 -3.36
N ARG A 88 8.60 -1.86 -2.03
CA ARG A 88 7.87 -2.91 -1.33
C ARG A 88 7.01 -2.32 -0.22
N LYS A 89 5.89 -2.98 0.06
CA LYS A 89 4.93 -2.69 1.13
C LYS A 89 4.53 -1.21 1.12
N SER A 90 4.61 -0.53 2.26
CA SER A 90 4.27 0.90 2.39
C SER A 90 4.92 1.79 1.33
N LYS A 91 6.16 1.50 0.91
CA LYS A 91 6.83 2.29 -0.15
C LYS A 91 6.20 2.11 -1.52
N ALA A 92 5.67 0.92 -1.84
CA ALA A 92 4.92 0.69 -3.06
C ALA A 92 3.54 1.35 -3.01
N LEU A 93 2.88 1.31 -1.84
CA LEU A 93 1.55 1.89 -1.64
C LEU A 93 1.51 3.41 -1.81
N ILE A 94 2.65 4.11 -1.64
CA ILE A 94 2.80 5.54 -1.97
C ILE A 94 2.30 5.84 -3.39
N TYR A 95 2.69 5.01 -4.36
CA TYR A 95 2.39 5.26 -5.77
C TYR A 95 0.94 4.94 -6.13
N LEU A 96 0.35 3.91 -5.49
CA LEU A 96 -1.08 3.63 -5.62
C LEU A 96 -1.93 4.72 -4.95
N LYS A 97 -1.48 5.26 -3.81
CA LYS A 97 -2.12 6.40 -3.16
C LYS A 97 -2.09 7.62 -4.08
N ALA A 98 -0.93 7.94 -4.64
CA ALA A 98 -0.77 9.04 -5.59
C ALA A 98 -1.68 8.89 -6.81
N ALA A 99 -1.78 7.70 -7.39
CA ALA A 99 -2.67 7.45 -8.53
C ALA A 99 -4.15 7.61 -8.19
N THR A 100 -4.54 7.20 -6.98
CA THR A 100 -5.92 7.34 -6.47
C THR A 100 -6.25 8.82 -6.20
N GLU A 101 -5.34 9.56 -5.56
CA GLU A 101 -5.53 10.98 -5.24
C GLU A 101 -5.48 11.89 -6.46
N ALA A 102 -4.63 11.59 -7.44
CA ALA A 102 -4.63 12.26 -8.74
C ALA A 102 -5.86 11.91 -9.59
N ARG A 103 -6.77 11.06 -9.08
CA ARG A 103 -8.00 10.60 -9.75
C ARG A 103 -7.75 9.89 -11.08
N VAL A 104 -6.53 9.43 -11.32
CA VAL A 104 -6.17 8.69 -12.54
C VAL A 104 -6.54 7.21 -12.41
N LEU A 105 -6.51 6.71 -11.17
CA LEU A 105 -6.89 5.36 -10.79
C LEU A 105 -8.11 5.42 -9.86
N GLU A 106 -9.15 4.65 -10.15
CA GLU A 106 -10.16 4.31 -9.17
C GLU A 106 -9.57 3.31 -8.19
N GLN A 107 -9.80 3.49 -6.89
CA GLN A 107 -9.20 2.64 -5.86
C GLN A 107 -9.47 1.15 -6.16
N PRO A 108 -8.46 0.38 -6.60
CA PRO A 108 -8.68 -1.00 -7.00
C PRO A 108 -8.84 -1.86 -5.74
N PRO A 109 -9.66 -2.93 -5.80
CA PRO A 109 -9.71 -3.90 -4.72
C PRO A 109 -8.36 -4.62 -4.61
N TYR A 110 -7.95 -4.95 -3.39
CA TYR A 110 -6.65 -5.58 -3.12
C TYR A 110 -6.35 -6.79 -4.02
N PRO A 111 -7.29 -7.73 -4.29
CA PRO A 111 -7.05 -8.86 -5.18
C PRO A 111 -6.60 -8.47 -6.60
N ALA A 112 -7.14 -7.37 -7.16
CA ALA A 112 -6.74 -6.90 -8.49
C ALA A 112 -5.35 -6.26 -8.46
N ALA A 113 -5.06 -5.45 -7.44
CA ALA A 113 -3.76 -4.82 -7.28
C ALA A 113 -2.65 -5.85 -6.97
N ALA A 114 -2.93 -6.84 -6.12
CA ALA A 114 -1.99 -7.90 -5.77
C ALA A 114 -1.69 -8.84 -6.96
N ALA A 115 -2.66 -9.05 -7.85
CA ALA A 115 -2.45 -9.78 -9.10
C ALA A 115 -1.53 -9.02 -10.07
N GLU A 116 -1.64 -7.69 -10.13
CA GLU A 116 -0.80 -6.83 -10.98
C GLU A 116 0.62 -6.66 -10.42
N PHE A 117 0.75 -6.47 -9.10
CA PHE A 117 2.02 -6.19 -8.43
C PHE A 117 2.37 -7.29 -7.39
N PRO A 118 2.71 -8.50 -7.85
CA PRO A 118 2.88 -9.66 -6.97
C PRO A 118 4.02 -9.46 -5.98
N GLY A 119 3.70 -9.60 -4.69
CA GLY A 119 4.67 -9.48 -3.59
C GLY A 119 5.11 -8.04 -3.24
N SER A 120 4.62 -7.03 -3.96
CA SER A 120 4.99 -5.62 -3.73
C SER A 120 4.11 -4.91 -2.71
N LEU A 121 2.86 -5.33 -2.52
CA LEU A 121 1.86 -4.51 -1.80
C LEU A 121 1.72 -4.79 -0.29
N GLY A 122 2.28 -5.89 0.22
CA GLY A 122 2.08 -6.32 1.62
C GLY A 122 0.75 -7.04 1.83
N SER A 123 0.20 -7.03 3.05
CA SER A 123 -1.07 -7.67 3.37
C SER A 123 -2.29 -6.85 2.94
N GLU A 124 -3.45 -7.49 2.81
CA GLU A 124 -4.71 -6.82 2.46
C GLU A 124 -5.11 -5.74 3.48
N SER A 125 -4.93 -6.01 4.78
CA SER A 125 -5.22 -5.03 5.84
C SER A 125 -4.33 -3.80 5.73
N LEU A 126 -3.04 -3.99 5.43
CA LEU A 126 -2.10 -2.89 5.21
C LEU A 126 -2.53 -2.04 4.01
N TYR A 127 -2.89 -2.69 2.90
CA TYR A 127 -3.34 -2.01 1.69
C TYR A 127 -4.49 -1.03 1.95
N TYR A 128 -5.55 -1.47 2.63
CA TYR A 128 -6.69 -0.60 2.90
C TYR A 128 -6.41 0.45 3.99
N ALA A 129 -5.58 0.12 4.99
CA ALA A 129 -5.17 1.11 5.99
C ALA A 129 -4.43 2.30 5.34
N TYR A 130 -3.54 2.02 4.38
CA TYR A 130 -2.78 3.07 3.71
C TYR A 130 -3.60 3.82 2.64
N LEU A 131 -4.41 3.13 1.85
CA LEU A 131 -5.17 3.79 0.79
C LEU A 131 -6.44 4.48 1.30
N GLY A 132 -7.08 3.96 2.33
CA GLY A 132 -8.35 4.49 2.87
C GLY A 132 -8.19 5.73 3.74
N GLU A 133 -7.11 5.82 4.52
CA GLU A 133 -6.89 6.95 5.44
C GLU A 133 -6.07 8.06 4.77
N PRO A 134 -6.45 9.35 4.94
CA PRO A 134 -5.74 10.48 4.33
C PRO A 134 -4.32 10.68 4.89
N ASP A 135 -4.11 10.43 6.18
CA ASP A 135 -2.84 10.68 6.88
C ASP A 135 -2.07 9.40 7.22
N SER A 136 -2.24 8.35 6.42
CA SER A 136 -1.58 7.05 6.63
C SER A 136 -0.07 7.07 6.35
N PHE A 137 0.44 8.11 5.69
CA PHE A 137 1.82 8.26 5.30
C PHE A 137 2.53 9.38 6.08
N THR A 138 3.82 9.19 6.33
CA THR A 138 4.68 10.24 6.91
C THR A 138 4.77 11.46 6.00
N GLU A 139 5.10 12.64 6.54
CA GLU A 139 5.24 13.89 5.76
C GLU A 139 6.17 13.74 4.55
N LYS A 140 7.32 13.07 4.72
CA LYS A 140 8.25 12.76 3.63
C LYS A 140 7.65 11.86 2.55
N ALA A 141 6.76 10.94 2.93
CA ALA A 141 6.04 10.11 1.98
C ALA A 141 4.92 10.90 1.29
N GLN A 142 4.27 11.84 1.97
CA GLN A 142 3.30 12.78 1.39
C GLN A 142 3.93 13.67 0.33
N GLU A 143 5.17 14.15 0.54
CA GLU A 143 5.93 14.87 -0.50
C GLU A 143 6.09 14.02 -1.77
N LYS A 144 6.46 12.74 -1.61
CA LYS A 144 6.57 11.81 -2.74
C LYS A 144 5.24 11.52 -3.42
N ILE A 145 4.15 11.44 -2.65
CA ILE A 145 2.79 11.31 -3.19
C ILE A 145 2.51 12.51 -4.10
N ALA A 146 2.75 13.74 -3.61
CA ALA A 146 2.53 14.95 -4.38
C ALA A 146 3.40 15.04 -5.65
N GLU A 147 4.66 14.59 -5.59
CA GLU A 147 5.53 14.49 -6.77
C GLU A 147 5.01 13.49 -7.80
N ALA A 148 4.66 12.28 -7.36
CA ALA A 148 4.11 11.23 -8.22
C ALA A 148 2.76 11.66 -8.85
N MET A 149 1.91 12.37 -8.10
CA MET A 149 0.67 12.95 -8.61
C MET A 149 0.91 13.91 -9.77
N LYS A 150 1.95 14.76 -9.71
CA LYS A 150 2.27 15.68 -10.81
C LYS A 150 2.64 14.93 -12.08
N VAL A 151 3.45 13.87 -11.95
CA VAL A 151 3.85 13.04 -13.10
C VAL A 151 2.63 12.31 -13.69
N LEU A 152 1.80 11.68 -12.85
CA LEU A 152 0.61 10.97 -13.31
C LEU A 152 -0.42 11.90 -13.94
N ASN A 153 -0.64 13.09 -13.37
CA ASN A 153 -1.53 14.09 -13.97
C ASN A 153 -1.02 14.55 -15.32
N LYS A 154 0.30 14.71 -15.48
CA LYS A 154 0.89 15.04 -16.77
C LYS A 154 0.62 13.95 -17.80
N ILE A 155 0.91 12.69 -17.48
CA ILE A 155 0.64 11.55 -18.39
C ILE A 155 -0.85 11.43 -18.73
N ALA A 156 -1.74 11.71 -17.78
CA ALA A 156 -3.17 11.55 -17.96
C ALA A 156 -3.85 12.67 -18.78
N HIS A 157 -3.22 13.84 -18.91
CA HIS A 157 -3.83 15.04 -19.52
C HIS A 157 -2.99 15.69 -20.64
N ASP A 158 -1.72 15.29 -20.81
CA ASP A 158 -0.94 15.54 -22.04
C ASP A 158 -1.34 14.52 -23.13
#